data_AF-A0A6A5AHL7-F1
#
_entry.id   AF-A0A6A5AHL7-F1
#
_cell.length_a   1.000
_cell.length_b   1.000
_cell.length_c   1.000
_cell.angle_alpha   90.00
_cell.angle_beta   90.00
_cell.angle_gamma   90.00
#
_symmetry.space_group_name_H-M   'P 1'
#
loop_
_entity.id
_entity.type
_entity.pdbx_description
1 polymer ?
#
loop_
_entity_poly.entity_id
_entity_poly.type
_entity_poly.pdbx_seq_one_letter_code
_entity_poly.pdbx_strand_id
1 'polypeptide(L)'
;GSDTFEIDVDPTTLAPGSRIFYHNVHYFVRSISLTTTPKTVTVDRKFNGQAADGTAVSSATDDLFIVSTPNPATGFFDYVSECSGRGMCSRDTGICACFKGYTDDNCNNQNILAF
;
A
#
# COMPACT_ATOMS: atom_id res chain seq x y z
N GLY A 1 13.86 -5.88 10.76
CA GLY A 1 12.91 -4.83 10.36
C GLY A 1 12.64 -3.91 11.53
N SER A 2 12.68 -2.60 11.28
CA SER A 2 12.16 -1.60 12.20
C SER A 2 10.63 -1.56 12.08
N ASP A 3 9.93 -1.05 13.08
CA ASP A 3 8.51 -0.68 13.01
C ASP A 3 8.32 0.84 12.91
N THR A 4 9.43 1.57 12.87
CA THR A 4 9.48 3.03 12.83
C THR A 4 10.29 3.47 11.62
N PHE A 5 9.75 4.38 10.83
CA PHE A 5 10.41 4.99 9.70
C PHE A 5 10.30 6.52 9.78
N GLU A 6 11.23 7.18 9.10
CA GLU A 6 11.33 8.64 9.10
C GLU A 6 10.48 9.26 7.99
N ILE A 7 9.88 10.41 8.29
CA ILE A 7 9.11 11.23 7.35
C ILE A 7 9.74 12.62 7.20
N ASP A 8 9.70 13.20 5.99
CA ASP A 8 10.33 14.51 5.70
C ASP A 8 9.31 15.66 5.81
N VAL A 9 8.07 15.40 5.41
CA VAL A 9 6.97 16.37 5.41
C VAL A 9 5.94 15.99 6.48
N ASP A 10 5.39 17.00 7.17
CA ASP A 10 4.30 16.79 8.13
C ASP A 10 3.02 16.35 7.40
N PRO A 11 2.48 15.17 7.72
CA PRO A 11 1.23 14.72 7.14
C PRO A 11 0.08 15.40 7.86
N THR A 12 -0.70 16.21 7.14
CA THR A 12 -1.78 17.02 7.71
C THR A 12 -2.99 16.20 8.18
N THR A 13 -3.13 14.96 7.70
CA THR A 13 -4.30 14.10 7.97
C THR A 13 -3.94 12.76 8.59
N LEU A 14 -2.65 12.47 8.82
CA LEU A 14 -2.23 11.23 9.44
C LEU A 14 -2.44 11.31 10.95
N ALA A 15 -3.11 10.31 11.50
CA ALA A 15 -3.34 10.18 12.93
C ALA A 15 -3.04 8.74 13.39
N PRO A 16 -2.78 8.52 14.68
CA PRO A 16 -2.83 7.18 15.26
C PRO A 16 -4.15 6.49 14.90
N GLY A 17 -4.07 5.27 14.38
CA GLY A 17 -5.21 4.49 13.86
C GLY A 17 -5.46 4.63 12.36
N SER A 18 -4.84 5.60 11.67
CA SER A 18 -4.93 5.69 10.21
C SER A 18 -4.35 4.43 9.55
N ARG A 19 -5.06 3.93 8.52
CA ARG A 19 -4.54 2.89 7.63
C ARG A 19 -3.68 3.55 6.56
N ILE A 20 -2.46 3.07 6.39
CA ILE A 20 -1.52 3.53 5.37
C ILE A 20 -1.15 2.39 4.44
N PHE A 21 -0.75 2.72 3.22
CA PHE A 21 -0.13 1.81 2.28
C PHE A 21 1.32 2.26 2.05
N TYR A 22 2.24 1.35 2.31
CA TYR A 22 3.67 1.61 2.28
C TYR A 22 4.42 0.35 1.83
N HIS A 23 5.33 0.45 0.86
CA HIS A 23 6.08 -0.69 0.30
C HIS A 23 5.21 -1.94 0.02
N ASN A 24 4.09 -1.76 -0.70
CA ASN A 24 3.15 -2.82 -1.09
C ASN A 24 2.41 -3.52 0.06
N VAL A 25 2.39 -2.92 1.25
CA VAL A 25 1.76 -3.50 2.43
C VAL A 25 0.93 -2.44 3.16
N HIS A 26 -0.22 -2.87 3.68
CA HIS A 26 -1.01 -2.04 4.57
C HIS A 26 -0.50 -2.13 6.01
N TYR A 27 -0.41 -0.98 6.65
CA TYR A 27 -0.07 -0.85 8.06
C TYR A 27 -1.06 0.06 8.76
N PHE A 28 -1.17 -0.10 10.07
CA PHE A 28 -1.90 0.82 10.94
C PHE A 28 -0.91 1.66 11.72
N VAL A 29 -1.13 2.99 11.71
CA VAL A 29 -0.26 3.91 12.45
C VAL A 29 -0.53 3.77 13.94
N ARG A 30 0.53 3.54 14.73
CA ARG A 30 0.46 3.49 16.19
C ARG A 30 0.79 4.83 16.84
N SER A 31 1.83 5.49 16.38
CA SER A 31 2.25 6.79 16.90
C SER A 31 2.97 7.60 15.85
N ILE A 32 2.95 8.92 16.04
CA ILE A 32 3.57 9.88 15.15
C ILE A 32 4.36 10.86 16.02
N SER A 33 5.62 11.10 15.70
CA SER A 33 6.46 12.12 16.32
C SER A 33 6.87 13.15 15.28
N LEU A 34 6.22 14.32 15.31
CA LEU A 34 6.47 15.42 14.35
C LEU A 34 7.32 16.55 14.96
N THR A 35 7.60 16.50 16.26
CA THR A 35 8.19 17.61 17.02
C THR A 35 9.70 17.69 16.92
N THR A 36 10.36 16.61 16.50
CA THR A 36 11.82 16.49 16.42
C THR A 36 12.20 15.96 15.05
N THR A 37 13.24 16.52 14.44
CA THR A 37 13.84 15.96 13.22
C THR A 37 14.88 14.90 13.61
N PRO A 38 14.81 13.67 13.06
CA PRO A 38 13.87 13.21 12.04
C PRO A 38 12.48 12.94 12.61
N LYS A 39 11.46 13.34 11.85
CA LYS A 39 10.05 13.07 12.19
C LYS A 39 9.79 11.60 11.94
N THR A 40 9.03 10.93 12.80
CA THR A 40 8.87 9.47 12.71
C THR A 40 7.42 9.02 12.77
N VAL A 41 7.15 7.94 12.06
CA VAL A 41 5.88 7.20 12.10
C VAL A 41 6.18 5.78 12.56
N THR A 42 5.49 5.35 13.61
CA THR A 42 5.56 3.97 14.11
C THR A 42 4.30 3.23 13.71
N VAL A 43 4.45 2.03 13.16
CA VAL A 43 3.37 1.17 12.68
C VAL A 43 3.09 -0.01 13.61
N ASP A 44 1.99 -0.72 13.37
CA ASP A 44 1.50 -1.85 14.15
C ASP A 44 2.42 -3.08 14.12
N ARG A 45 3.22 -3.23 13.06
CA ARG A 45 4.10 -4.38 12.86
C ARG A 45 5.37 -3.97 12.12
N LYS A 46 6.44 -4.72 12.34
CA LYS A 46 7.75 -4.49 11.71
C LYS A 46 7.62 -4.52 10.18
N PHE A 47 8.18 -3.51 9.51
CA PHE A 47 8.41 -3.59 8.07
C PHE A 47 9.70 -4.37 7.82
N ASN A 48 9.69 -5.26 6.83
CA ASN A 48 10.81 -6.15 6.53
C ASN A 48 11.92 -5.48 5.69
N GLY A 49 11.91 -4.15 5.62
CA GLY A 49 12.81 -3.35 4.77
C GLY A 49 12.10 -2.82 3.53
N GLN A 50 12.84 -2.14 2.67
CA GLN A 50 12.35 -1.63 1.39
C GLN A 50 11.84 -2.77 0.51
N ALA A 51 10.75 -2.55 -0.23
CA ALA A 51 10.22 -3.56 -1.15
C ALA A 51 11.19 -3.93 -2.28
N ALA A 52 12.13 -3.04 -2.63
CA ALA A 52 13.08 -3.23 -3.73
C ALA A 52 14.22 -4.20 -3.38
N ASP A 53 14.80 -4.08 -2.17
CA ASP A 53 16.04 -4.78 -1.81
C ASP A 53 16.09 -5.28 -0.35
N GLY A 54 15.05 -5.05 0.45
CA GLY A 54 14.99 -5.49 1.85
C GLY A 54 15.91 -4.70 2.80
N THR A 55 16.54 -3.62 2.33
CA THR A 55 17.37 -2.76 3.18
C THR A 55 16.52 -1.97 4.17
N ALA A 56 17.15 -1.40 5.20
CA ALA A 56 16.44 -0.53 6.14
C ALA A 56 15.94 0.75 5.42
N VAL A 57 14.69 1.11 5.68
CA VAL A 57 14.13 2.40 5.26
C VAL A 57 14.69 3.46 6.19
N SER A 58 15.48 4.38 5.65
CA SER A 58 16.16 5.41 6.44
C SER A 58 15.64 6.83 6.18
N SER A 59 14.68 7.04 5.27
CA SER A 59 14.10 8.37 5.00
C SER A 59 12.86 8.33 4.10
N ALA A 60 12.09 9.43 4.09
CA ALA A 60 10.83 9.64 3.37
C ALA A 60 10.96 10.15 1.93
N THR A 61 12.05 9.84 1.26
CA THR A 61 12.04 9.95 -0.20
C THR A 61 11.06 8.96 -0.84
N ASP A 62 10.50 8.02 -0.08
CA ASP A 62 9.48 7.08 -0.53
C ASP A 62 8.05 7.57 -0.21
N ASP A 63 7.14 7.34 -1.14
CA ASP A 63 5.77 7.84 -1.06
C ASP A 63 4.94 7.04 -0.05
N LEU A 64 4.27 7.76 0.83
CA LEU A 64 3.32 7.22 1.80
C LEU A 64 1.89 7.58 1.40
N PHE A 65 1.03 6.58 1.22
CA PHE A 65 -0.37 6.79 0.86
C PHE A 65 -1.29 6.54 2.06
N ILE A 66 -2.08 7.54 2.43
CA ILE A 66 -3.13 7.39 3.46
C ILE A 66 -4.34 6.74 2.80
N VAL A 67 -4.74 5.58 3.31
CA VAL A 67 -5.88 4.83 2.80
C VAL A 67 -7.13 5.32 3.53
N SER A 68 -7.85 6.25 2.91
CA SER A 68 -9.17 6.67 3.39
C SER A 68 -10.22 5.61 3.08
N THR A 69 -11.18 5.45 3.98
CA THR A 69 -12.42 4.74 3.68
C THR A 69 -13.36 5.70 2.92
N PRO A 70 -14.14 5.21 1.94
CA PRO A 70 -15.13 6.04 1.26
C PRO A 70 -16.16 6.59 2.26
N ASN A 71 -16.56 7.86 2.07
CA ASN A 71 -17.68 8.48 2.79
C ASN A 71 -18.77 8.86 1.78
N PRO A 72 -20.01 8.33 1.90
CA PRO A 72 -20.49 7.46 2.97
C PRO A 72 -19.85 6.07 2.91
N ALA A 73 -19.61 5.48 4.09
CA ALA A 73 -19.12 4.11 4.26
C ALA A 73 -20.21 3.08 3.93
N THR A 74 -20.86 3.24 2.78
CA THR A 74 -21.86 2.30 2.27
C THR A 74 -21.14 1.13 1.61
N GLY A 75 -20.69 0.17 2.43
CA GLY A 75 -20.11 -1.09 1.98
C GLY A 75 -18.78 -1.47 2.65
N PHE A 76 -18.41 -2.74 2.51
CA PHE A 76 -17.07 -3.24 2.82
C PHE A 76 -16.20 -3.03 1.58
N PHE A 77 -15.28 -2.07 1.62
CA PHE A 77 -14.31 -1.85 0.56
C PHE A 77 -13.04 -2.62 0.91
N ASP A 78 -12.91 -3.84 0.42
CA ASP A 78 -11.62 -4.51 0.38
C ASP A 78 -10.81 -3.91 -0.77
N TYR A 79 -9.56 -3.54 -0.48
CA TYR A 79 -8.63 -3.13 -1.51
C TYR A 79 -8.37 -4.35 -2.40
N VAL A 80 -8.83 -4.28 -3.64
CA VAL A 80 -8.49 -5.26 -4.67
C VAL A 80 -7.29 -4.71 -5.42
N SER A 81 -6.16 -5.43 -5.36
CA SER A 81 -4.95 -5.08 -6.12
C SER A 81 -5.28 -4.85 -7.60
N GLU A 82 -4.51 -3.98 -8.26
CA GLU A 82 -4.62 -3.73 -9.70
C GLU A 82 -4.67 -5.06 -10.48
N CYS A 83 -5.52 -5.12 -11.50
CA CYS A 83 -5.78 -6.34 -12.28
C CYS A 83 -6.18 -7.55 -11.42
N SER A 84 -6.90 -7.30 -10.33
CA SER A 84 -7.32 -8.29 -9.34
C SER A 84 -6.15 -9.09 -8.71
N GLY A 85 -4.92 -8.57 -8.80
CA GLY A 85 -3.70 -9.29 -8.43
C GLY A 85 -3.39 -10.50 -9.33
N ARG A 86 -4.01 -10.56 -10.51
CA ARG A 86 -4.03 -11.73 -11.42
C ARG A 86 -3.58 -11.38 -12.85
N GLY A 87 -2.98 -10.21 -13.02
CA GLY A 87 -2.38 -9.77 -14.28
C GLY A 87 -1.36 -8.66 -14.06
N MET A 88 -0.61 -8.30 -15.11
CA MET A 88 0.23 -7.11 -15.12
C MET A 88 -0.59 -5.88 -15.50
N CYS A 89 -0.52 -4.83 -14.69
CA CYS A 89 -1.17 -3.55 -14.98
C CYS A 89 -0.25 -2.67 -15.82
N SER A 90 -0.66 -2.32 -17.04
CA SER A 90 0.01 -1.28 -17.84
C SER A 90 -0.47 0.09 -17.35
N ARG A 91 0.38 0.79 -16.59
CA ARG A 91 0.04 2.10 -16.00
C ARG A 91 -0.16 3.22 -17.02
N ASP A 92 0.38 3.07 -18.24
CA ASP A 92 0.25 4.07 -19.31
C ASP A 92 -1.12 4.02 -20.00
N THR A 93 -1.70 2.82 -20.09
CA THR A 93 -2.97 2.59 -20.80
C THR A 93 -4.13 2.25 -19.88
N GLY A 94 -3.85 1.83 -18.64
CA GLY A 94 -4.84 1.32 -17.70
C GLY A 94 -5.34 -0.10 -18.03
N ILE A 95 -4.69 -0.81 -18.94
CA ILE A 95 -5.12 -2.14 -19.40
C ILE A 95 -4.38 -3.24 -18.65
N CYS A 96 -5.11 -4.28 -18.26
CA CYS A 96 -4.56 -5.46 -17.60
C CYS A 96 -4.18 -6.58 -18.57
N ALA A 97 -2.94 -7.05 -18.50
CA ALA A 97 -2.48 -8.26 -19.15
C ALA A 97 -2.63 -9.45 -18.19
N CYS A 98 -3.72 -10.21 -18.33
CA CYS A 98 -4.04 -11.32 -17.43
C CYS A 98 -3.05 -12.49 -17.53
N PHE A 99 -2.71 -13.08 -16.38
CA PHE A 99 -1.98 -14.34 -16.38
C PHE A 99 -2.88 -15.49 -16.86
N LYS A 100 -2.24 -16.59 -17.29
CA LYS A 100 -2.95 -17.75 -17.80
C LYS A 100 -3.99 -18.26 -16.79
N GLY A 101 -5.20 -18.55 -17.27
CA GLY A 101 -6.33 -18.96 -16.44
C GLY A 101 -7.16 -17.79 -15.90
N TYR A 102 -6.78 -16.55 -16.18
CA TYR A 102 -7.55 -15.36 -15.82
C TYR A 102 -8.03 -14.59 -17.05
N THR A 103 -9.24 -14.06 -16.94
CA THR A 103 -9.98 -13.41 -18.04
C THR A 103 -10.75 -12.19 -17.53
N ASP A 104 -11.36 -11.44 -18.45
CA ASP A 104 -11.92 -10.09 -18.29
C ASP A 104 -10.89 -8.96 -18.18
N ASP A 105 -11.34 -7.72 -18.41
CA ASP A 105 -10.53 -6.49 -18.46
C ASP A 105 -9.76 -6.20 -17.16
N ASN A 106 -10.18 -6.79 -16.05
CA ASN A 106 -9.53 -6.67 -14.74
C ASN A 106 -9.00 -8.01 -14.21
N CYS A 107 -8.93 -9.05 -15.05
CA CYS A 107 -8.48 -10.39 -14.69
C CYS A 107 -9.24 -11.01 -13.50
N ASN A 108 -10.49 -10.58 -13.28
CA ASN A 108 -11.25 -11.06 -12.13
C ASN A 108 -11.72 -12.50 -12.32
N ASN A 109 -12.03 -12.90 -13.55
CA ASN A 109 -12.65 -14.18 -13.81
C ASN A 109 -11.61 -15.29 -13.96
N GLN A 110 -11.70 -16.33 -13.12
CA GLN A 110 -10.81 -17.48 -13.12
C GLN A 110 -11.43 -18.61 -13.95
N ASN A 111 -10.85 -18.91 -15.10
CA ASN A 111 -11.24 -20.07 -15.88
C ASN A 111 -10.19 -21.18 -15.72
N ILE A 112 -10.54 -22.21 -14.97
CA ILE A 112 -9.67 -23.36 -14.68
C ILE A 112 -9.40 -24.26 -15.90
N LEU A 113 -10.07 -24.00 -17.03
CA LEU A 113 -9.98 -24.78 -18.27
C LEU A 113 -9.00 -24.22 -19.31
N ALA A 114 -8.29 -23.12 -19.04
CA ALA A 114 -7.31 -22.57 -19.96
C ALA A 114 -5.97 -23.33 -19.87
N PHE A 115 -5.86 -24.40 -20.67
CA PHE A 115 -4.64 -25.18 -20.88
C PHE A 115 -3.58 -24.47 -21.71
#